data_AF-A0A920LZM9-F1
#
_entry.id   AF-A0A920LZM9-F1
#
_cell.length_a   1.000
_cell.length_b   1.000
_cell.length_c   1.000
_cell.angle_alpha   90.00
_cell.angle_beta   90.00
_cell.angle_gamma   90.00
#
_symmetry.space_group_name_H-M   'P 1'
#
loop_
_entity.id
_entity.type
_entity.pdbx_description
1 polymer ?
#
loop_
_entity_poly.entity_id
_entity_poly.type
_entity_poly.pdbx_seq_one_letter_code
_entity_poly.pdbx_strand_id
1 'polypeptide(L)' 'MYLLEAADSKVGVSCLGGEAFGEDGYGYIRMSCAESADRLRVAAEFLEMHLKDSARVKKFVADNPPYRAMRSKGRGLL' A
#
# COMPACT_ATOMS: atom_id res chain seq x y z
N MET A 1 -0.96 7.25 -2.72
CA MET A 1 -0.22 8.22 -1.89
C MET A 1 1.20 7.73 -1.68
N TYR A 2 1.60 6.98 -0.62
CA TYR A 2 3.03 6.57 -0.45
C TYR A 2 3.68 5.92 -1.69
N LEU A 3 3.09 4.84 -2.21
CA LEU A 3 3.65 4.07 -3.35
C LEU A 3 3.75 4.87 -4.65
N LEU A 4 2.95 5.93 -4.78
CA LEU A 4 2.89 6.77 -5.96
C LEU A 4 3.78 8.02 -5.82
N GLU A 5 3.95 8.55 -4.61
CA GLU A 5 4.47 9.90 -4.41
C GLU A 5 5.70 9.98 -3.50
N ALA A 6 5.93 8.99 -2.61
CA ALA A 6 6.94 9.10 -1.56
C ALA A 6 7.89 7.88 -1.47
N ALA A 7 7.53 6.76 -2.08
CA ALA A 7 8.37 5.57 -2.14
C ALA A 7 9.68 5.86 -2.89
N ASP A 8 9.59 6.50 -4.06
CA ASP A 8 10.71 6.95 -4.89
C ASP A 8 10.38 8.30 -5.55
N SER A 9 11.38 9.10 -5.90
CA SER A 9 11.18 10.45 -6.47
C SER A 9 11.04 10.47 -8.00
N LYS A 10 11.32 9.36 -8.68
CA LYS A 10 11.30 9.25 -10.15
C LYS A 10 10.21 8.32 -10.65
N VAL A 11 9.87 7.30 -9.89
CA VAL A 11 8.90 6.26 -10.28
C VAL A 11 7.93 5.95 -9.15
N GLY A 12 6.76 5.44 -9.50
CA GLY A 12 5.75 5.05 -8.53
C GLY A 12 4.81 4.00 -9.09
N VAL A 13 4.12 3.31 -8.19
CA VAL A 13 3.08 2.34 -8.55
C VAL A 13 1.72 2.93 -8.16
N SER A 14 0.87 3.13 -9.16
CA SER A 14 -0.53 3.49 -8.92
C SER A 14 -1.30 2.25 -8.49
N CYS A 15 -1.89 2.31 -7.30
CA CYS A 15 -2.76 1.27 -6.78
C CYS A 15 -4.15 1.86 -6.57
N LEU A 16 -5.17 1.13 -6.99
CA LEU A 16 -6.53 1.41 -6.55
C LEU A 16 -6.70 0.79 -5.16
N GLY A 17 -7.21 1.57 -4.22
CA GLY A 17 -7.66 1.02 -2.93
C GLY A 17 -8.71 -0.07 -3.21
N GLY A 18 -8.47 -1.28 -2.70
CA GLY A 18 -9.46 -2.35 -2.68
C GLY A 18 -10.19 -2.34 -1.35
N GLU A 19 -11.50 -2.59 -1.37
CA GLU A 19 -12.21 -2.95 -0.15
C GLU A 19 -11.75 -4.36 0.27
N ALA A 20 -11.44 -4.53 1.56
CA ALA A 20 -11.03 -5.81 2.11
C ALA A 20 -12.27 -6.58 2.61
N PHE A 21 -12.35 -7.87 2.27
CA PHE A 21 -13.25 -8.83 2.92
C PHE A 21 -12.42 -9.73 3.86
N GLY A 22 -12.79 -9.80 5.14
CA GLY A 22 -12.09 -10.59 6.18
C GLY A 22 -12.11 -9.91 7.56
N GLU A 23 -11.78 -10.66 8.63
CA GLU A 23 -11.66 -10.08 9.97
C GLU A 23 -10.61 -8.96 9.98
N ASP A 24 -11.00 -7.81 10.55
CA ASP A 24 -10.20 -6.61 10.78
C ASP A 24 -9.80 -5.73 9.58
N GLY A 25 -10.21 -6.01 8.35
CA GLY A 25 -10.04 -5.05 7.23
C GLY A 25 -8.59 -4.63 6.96
N TYR A 26 -7.62 -5.50 7.28
CA TYR A 26 -6.21 -5.26 6.97
C TYR A 26 -6.05 -5.14 5.46
N GLY A 27 -5.77 -3.92 5.00
CA GLY A 27 -5.83 -3.55 3.60
C GLY A 27 -4.94 -4.43 2.71
N TYR A 28 -5.51 -4.89 1.60
CA TYR A 28 -4.79 -5.56 0.54
C TYR A 28 -4.56 -4.59 -0.61
N ILE A 29 -3.45 -4.77 -1.34
CA ILE A 29 -3.21 -4.04 -2.59
C ILE A 29 -3.85 -4.83 -3.72
N ARG A 30 -4.88 -4.28 -4.37
CA ARG A 30 -5.44 -4.87 -5.59
C ARG A 30 -4.57 -4.49 -6.78
N MET A 31 -3.91 -5.49 -7.36
CA MET A 31 -3.15 -5.32 -8.60
C MET A 31 -4.01 -5.77 -9.79
N SER A 32 -4.01 -4.98 -10.85
CA SER A 32 -4.62 -5.37 -12.13
C SER A 32 -3.58 -6.10 -12.98
N CYS A 33 -3.98 -7.16 -13.69
CA CYS A 33 -3.13 -7.85 -14.68
C CYS A 33 -3.34 -7.30 -16.10
N ALA A 34 -3.89 -6.09 -16.25
CA ALA A 34 -4.15 -5.49 -17.56
C ALA A 34 -2.88 -5.06 -18.31
N GLU A 35 -1.75 -4.94 -17.60
CA GLU A 35 -0.45 -4.56 -18.15
C GLU A 35 0.38 -5.80 -18.53
N SER A 36 1.47 -5.60 -19.27
CA SER A 36 2.37 -6.69 -19.67
C SER A 36 3.07 -7.35 -18.47
N ALA A 37 3.45 -8.63 -18.62
CA ALA A 37 4.15 -9.39 -17.59
C ALA A 37 5.43 -8.67 -17.09
N ASP A 38 6.18 -8.04 -17.99
CA ASP A 38 7.38 -7.27 -17.63
C ASP A 38 7.05 -6.07 -16.75
N ARG A 39 5.97 -5.35 -17.05
CA ARG A 39 5.50 -4.22 -16.24
C ARG A 39 5.04 -4.67 -14.87
N LEU A 40 4.32 -5.79 -14.80
CA LEU A 40 3.89 -6.39 -13.54
C LEU A 40 5.09 -6.83 -12.69
N ARG A 41 6.12 -7.41 -13.32
CA ARG A 41 7.37 -7.81 -12.65
C ARG A 41 8.08 -6.59 -12.05
N VAL A 42 8.23 -5.52 -12.83
CA VAL A 42 8.84 -4.26 -12.35
C VAL A 42 8.04 -3.66 -11.18
N ALA A 43 6.72 -3.68 -11.25
CA ALA A 43 5.88 -3.21 -10.15
C ALA A 43 6.07 -4.07 -8.88
N ALA A 44 6.15 -5.39 -9.00
CA ALA A 44 6.40 -6.28 -7.86
C ALA A 44 7.77 -6.04 -7.22
N GLU A 45 8.82 -5.88 -8.04
CA GLU A 45 10.18 -5.55 -7.56
C GLU A 45 10.21 -4.21 -6.83
N PHE A 46 9.50 -3.21 -7.35
CA PHE A 46 9.36 -1.90 -6.70
C PHE A 46 8.69 -2.03 -5.32
N LEU A 47 7.58 -2.78 -5.24
CA LEU A 47 6.88 -3.01 -3.97
C LEU A 47 7.79 -3.70 -2.96
N GLU A 48 8.52 -4.75 -3.36
CA GLU A 48 9.46 -5.44 -2.47
C GLU A 48 10.52 -4.46 -1.94
N MET A 49 11.17 -3.70 -2.83
CA MET A 49 12.23 -2.77 -2.46
C MET A 49 11.76 -1.68 -1.48
N HIS A 50 10.60 -1.08 -1.74
CA HIS A 50 10.13 0.11 -1.00
C HIS A 50 9.24 -0.19 0.21
N LEU A 51 8.83 -1.46 0.41
CA LEU A 51 8.09 -1.90 1.59
C LEU A 51 8.93 -2.74 2.57
N LYS A 52 10.06 -3.34 2.13
CA LYS A 52 10.94 -4.15 2.98
C LYS A 52 11.64 -3.31 4.06
N ASP A 53 12.09 -2.10 3.72
CA ASP A 53 12.59 -1.13 4.71
C ASP A 53 11.49 -0.14 5.13
N SER A 54 10.93 -0.41 6.30
CA SER A 54 9.86 0.40 6.89
C SER A 54 10.27 1.84 7.27
N ALA A 55 11.54 2.24 7.23
CA ALA A 55 11.97 3.57 7.67
C ALA A 55 11.26 4.70 6.90
N ARG A 56 11.20 4.60 5.57
CA ARG A 56 10.52 5.58 4.71
C ARG A 56 9.01 5.60 4.94
N VAL A 57 8.38 4.42 5.04
CA VAL A 57 6.95 4.29 5.34
C VAL A 57 6.62 4.93 6.68
N LYS A 58 7.43 4.66 7.72
CA LYS A 58 7.26 5.25 9.06
C LYS A 58 7.37 6.77 9.03
N LYS A 59 8.38 7.30 8.33
CA LYS A 59 8.52 8.75 8.15
C LYS A 59 7.30 9.34 7.43
N PHE A 60 6.89 8.72 6.32
CA PHE A 60 5.74 9.18 5.56
C PHE A 60 4.46 9.22 6.41
N VAL A 61 4.17 8.17 7.18
CA VAL A 61 2.99 8.14 8.06
C VAL A 61 3.09 9.13 9.22
N ALA A 62 4.30 9.36 9.76
CA ALA A 62 4.52 10.38 10.79
C ALA A 62 4.26 11.80 10.25
N ASP A 63 4.72 12.08 9.04
CA ASP A 63 4.53 13.37 8.36
C ASP A 63 3.09 13.54 7.82
N ASN A 64 2.35 12.43 7.65
CA ASN A 64 1.00 12.42 7.11
C ASN A 64 0.03 11.62 8.01
N PRO A 65 -0.35 12.15 9.20
CA PRO A 65 -1.19 11.46 10.17
C PRO A 65 -2.52 10.89 9.65
N PRO A 66 -3.23 11.51 8.66
CA PRO A 66 -4.46 10.95 8.11
C PRO A 66 -4.31 9.58 7.45
N TYR A 67 -3.12 9.21 6.99
CA TYR A 67 -2.86 7.89 6.40
C TYR A 67 -2.53 6.81 7.44
N ARG A 68 -2.51 7.16 8.74
CA ARG A 68 -2.27 6.19 9.79
C ARG A 68 -3.52 5.34 10.00
N ALA A 69 -3.43 4.05 9.67
CA ALA A 69 -4.48 3.10 10.01
C ALA A 69 -4.64 3.03 11.54
N MET A 70 -5.85 3.33 12.03
CA MET A 70 -6.23 3.05 13.41
C MET A 70 -6.94 1.70 13.46
N ARG A 71 -6.52 0.82 14.36
CA ARG A 71 -7.28 -0.41 14.64
C ARG A 71 -8.63 0.02 15.21
N SER A 72 -9.70 -0.22 14.47
CA SER A 72 -11.04 -0.27 15.05
C SER A 72 -11.03 -1.41 16.08
N LYS A 73 -11.25 -1.10 17.38
CA LYS A 73 -11.63 -2.15 18.33
C LYS A 73 -12.93 -2.76 17.80
N GLY A 74 -12.90 -4.05 17.47
CA GLY A 74 -14.00 -4.76 16.84
C GLY A 74 -15.35 -4.34 17.42
N ARG A 75 -16.20 -3.74 16.58
CA ARG A 75 -17.64 -3.82 16.82
C ARG A 75 -17.99 -5.24 16.45
N GLY A 76 -18.26 -6.07 17.46
CA GLY A 76 -18.78 -7.42 17.26
C GLY A 76 -19.93 -7.35 16.26
N LEU A 77 -19.79 -8.10 15.17
CA LEU A 77 -20.88 -8.34 14.25
C LEU A 77 -21.97 -9.08 15.03
N LEU A 78 -23.15 -8.44 15.08
CA LEU A 78 -24.43 -9.08 15.40
C LEU A 78 -24.75 -10.15 14.36
#